data_AF-A0A2H5WT69-F1
#
_entry.id   AF-A0A2H5WT69-F1
#
_cell.length_a   1.000
_cell.length_b   1.000
_cell.length_c   1.000
_cell.angle_alpha   90.00
_cell.angle_beta   90.00
_cell.angle_gamma   90.00
#
_symmetry.space_group_name_H-M   'P 1'
#
loop_
_entity.id
_entity.type
_entity.pdbx_description
1 polymer ?
#
loop_
_entity_poly.entity_id
_entity_poly.type
_entity_poly.pdbx_seq_one_letter_code
_entity_poly.pdbx_strand_id
1 'polypeptide(L)'
;MINTDVLTIRRWLRQLDDLLEKSRSFGPIVFGLNKSECLNLVQQILANLPSDLDKAERVLRESERLVGGAQMEARMTLEQAQQEAQRILDQARREAEAILERARAEQERMLAQTEVYQLAEAQAREIVEVARKKAQQIERGADEYAYEILTQLEGTLAKFMSTIQNGKVYLEDHLNQRVGARR
;
A
#
# COMPACT_ATOMS: atom_id res chain seq x y z
N MET A 1 -46.14 -12.77 -36.65
CA MET A 1 -46.81 -14.03 -36.99
C MET A 1 -48.05 -14.35 -36.13
N ILE A 2 -48.62 -13.41 -35.37
CA ILE A 2 -49.64 -13.69 -34.32
C ILE A 2 -51.09 -13.39 -34.77
N ASN A 3 -51.30 -12.72 -35.91
CA ASN A 3 -52.65 -12.34 -36.39
C ASN A 3 -53.51 -13.52 -36.90
N THR A 4 -53.00 -14.75 -36.78
CA THR A 4 -53.64 -15.98 -37.27
C THR A 4 -54.56 -16.64 -36.23
N ASP A 5 -54.44 -16.32 -34.93
CA ASP A 5 -55.13 -17.07 -33.86
C ASP A 5 -56.59 -16.65 -33.61
N VAL A 6 -56.90 -15.35 -33.58
CA VAL A 6 -58.25 -14.88 -33.23
C VAL A 6 -59.29 -15.27 -34.29
N LEU A 7 -58.93 -15.15 -35.57
CA LEU A 7 -59.81 -15.48 -36.69
C LEU A 7 -60.04 -16.99 -36.82
N THR A 8 -59.05 -17.80 -36.42
CA THR A 8 -59.11 -19.26 -36.47
C THR A 8 -59.95 -19.80 -35.32
N ILE A 9 -59.76 -19.28 -34.10
CA ILE A 9 -60.60 -19.63 -32.94
C ILE A 9 -62.07 -19.24 -33.18
N ARG A 10 -62.32 -18.06 -33.76
CA ARG A 10 -63.69 -17.64 -34.15
C ARG A 10 -64.30 -18.56 -35.21
N ARG A 11 -63.49 -19.08 -36.14
CA ARG A 11 -63.94 -20.02 -37.16
C ARG A 11 -64.29 -21.38 -36.54
N TRP A 12 -63.43 -21.90 -35.67
CA TRP A 12 -63.66 -23.17 -34.97
C TRP A 12 -64.88 -23.12 -34.07
N LEU A 13 -65.11 -22.02 -33.34
CA LEU A 13 -66.29 -21.86 -32.51
C LEU A 13 -67.60 -21.78 -33.31
N ARG A 14 -67.60 -21.11 -34.48
CA ARG A 14 -68.75 -21.13 -35.40
C ARG A 14 -68.98 -22.51 -36.02
N GLN A 15 -67.92 -23.24 -36.33
CA GLN A 15 -68.04 -24.62 -36.82
C GLN A 15 -68.62 -25.53 -35.73
N LEU A 16 -68.26 -25.30 -34.47
CA LEU A 16 -68.80 -26.04 -33.32
C LEU A 16 -70.30 -25.73 -33.12
N ASP A 17 -70.70 -24.47 -33.28
CA ASP A 17 -72.10 -24.02 -33.29
C ASP A 17 -72.92 -24.70 -34.40
N ASP A 18 -72.40 -24.70 -35.65
CA ASP A 18 -73.02 -25.35 -36.80
C ASP A 18 -73.09 -26.88 -36.67
N LEU A 19 -72.09 -27.52 -36.05
CA LEU A 19 -72.09 -28.95 -35.77
C LEU A 19 -73.08 -29.34 -34.67
N LEU A 20 -73.25 -28.50 -33.64
CA LEU A 20 -74.32 -28.66 -32.65
C LEU A 20 -75.69 -28.48 -33.29
N GLU A 21 -75.82 -27.54 -34.23
CA GLU A 21 -77.06 -27.28 -34.96
C GLU A 21 -77.47 -28.46 -35.85
N LYS A 22 -76.51 -29.10 -36.52
CA LYS A 22 -76.70 -30.25 -37.43
C LYS A 22 -76.77 -31.62 -36.76
N SER A 23 -76.51 -31.73 -35.45
CA SER A 23 -76.64 -32.99 -34.72
C SER A 23 -78.10 -33.49 -34.73
N ARG A 24 -78.32 -34.79 -34.95
CA ARG A 24 -79.68 -35.38 -35.02
C ARG A 24 -80.34 -35.31 -33.64
N SER A 25 -81.17 -34.30 -33.43
CA SER A 25 -82.06 -34.17 -32.28
C SER A 25 -83.38 -34.92 -32.52
N PHE A 26 -83.84 -35.70 -31.55
CA PHE A 26 -85.20 -36.24 -31.56
C PHE A 26 -86.04 -35.41 -30.58
N GLY A 27 -86.71 -34.38 -31.07
CA GLY A 27 -87.33 -33.38 -30.21
C GLY A 27 -86.29 -32.61 -29.37
N PRO A 28 -86.64 -32.09 -28.17
CA PRO A 28 -85.76 -31.23 -27.37
C PRO A 28 -84.52 -31.91 -26.78
N ILE A 29 -84.26 -33.19 -27.10
CA ILE A 29 -83.20 -34.00 -26.48
C ILE A 29 -82.25 -34.54 -27.56
N VAL A 30 -80.99 -34.13 -27.49
CA VAL A 30 -79.85 -34.92 -27.98
C VAL A 30 -79.41 -35.77 -26.79
N PHE A 31 -79.17 -37.08 -26.96
CA PHE A 31 -78.95 -38.01 -25.84
C PHE A 31 -77.91 -37.44 -24.84
N GLY A 32 -78.37 -36.99 -23.67
CA GLY A 32 -77.55 -36.45 -22.58
C GLY A 32 -77.17 -34.96 -22.64
N LEU A 33 -77.54 -34.18 -23.67
CA LEU A 33 -77.15 -32.76 -23.79
C LEU A 33 -78.29 -31.88 -24.34
N ASN A 34 -78.59 -30.79 -23.63
CA ASN A 34 -79.61 -29.81 -24.01
C ASN A 34 -79.06 -28.82 -25.03
N LYS A 35 -79.58 -28.87 -26.26
CA LYS A 35 -79.12 -28.03 -27.39
C LYS A 35 -79.18 -26.54 -27.09
N SER A 36 -80.22 -26.06 -26.40
CA SER A 36 -80.36 -24.63 -26.10
C SER A 36 -79.34 -24.15 -25.07
N GLU A 37 -78.99 -24.98 -24.08
CA GLU A 37 -77.93 -24.67 -23.12
C GLU A 37 -76.56 -24.62 -23.79
N CYS A 38 -76.26 -25.56 -24.70
CA CYS A 38 -75.01 -25.55 -25.46
C CYS A 38 -74.88 -24.30 -26.33
N LEU A 39 -75.94 -23.91 -27.05
CA LEU A 39 -75.94 -22.70 -27.88
C LEU A 39 -75.75 -21.43 -27.05
N ASN A 40 -76.44 -21.33 -25.91
CA ASN A 40 -76.27 -20.19 -25.00
C ASN A 40 -74.83 -20.09 -24.47
N LEU A 41 -74.20 -21.22 -24.10
CA LEU A 41 -72.82 -21.25 -23.65
C LEU A 41 -71.84 -20.85 -24.77
N VAL A 42 -72.03 -21.35 -25.98
CA VAL A 42 -71.21 -20.98 -27.15
C VAL A 42 -71.36 -19.49 -27.47
N GLN A 43 -72.57 -18.93 -27.39
CA GLN A 43 -72.80 -17.50 -27.61
C GLN A 43 -72.15 -16.64 -26.52
N GLN A 44 -72.22 -17.04 -25.25
CA GLN A 44 -71.54 -16.34 -24.16
C GLN A 44 -70.01 -16.38 -24.31
N ILE A 45 -69.45 -17.52 -24.72
CA ILE A 45 -68.03 -17.64 -25.04
C ILE A 45 -67.68 -16.71 -26.20
N LEU A 46 -68.44 -16.75 -27.30
CA LEU A 46 -68.20 -15.91 -28.48
C LEU A 46 -68.33 -14.41 -28.18
N ALA A 47 -69.21 -14.01 -27.27
CA ALA A 47 -69.40 -12.62 -26.88
C ALA A 47 -68.25 -12.07 -26.03
N ASN A 48 -67.71 -12.89 -25.11
CA ASN A 48 -66.68 -12.44 -24.16
C ASN A 48 -65.24 -12.67 -24.64
N LEU A 49 -65.01 -13.75 -25.40
CA LEU A 49 -63.68 -14.18 -25.84
C LEU A 49 -62.88 -13.11 -26.60
N PRO A 50 -63.45 -12.31 -27.52
CA PRO A 50 -62.69 -11.25 -28.19
C PRO A 50 -62.13 -10.23 -27.19
N SER A 51 -62.95 -9.81 -26.22
CA SER A 51 -62.55 -8.82 -25.22
C SER A 51 -61.49 -9.36 -24.24
N ASP A 52 -61.56 -10.65 -23.91
CA ASP A 52 -60.59 -11.29 -23.02
C ASP A 52 -59.25 -11.54 -23.72
N LEU A 53 -59.27 -11.84 -25.02
CA LEU A 53 -58.07 -11.92 -25.85
C LEU A 53 -57.40 -10.53 -25.98
N ASP A 54 -58.17 -9.46 -26.20
CA ASP A 54 -57.65 -8.10 -26.27
C ASP A 54 -56.99 -7.67 -24.94
N LYS A 55 -57.62 -8.03 -23.80
CA LYS A 55 -57.06 -7.79 -22.46
C LYS A 55 -55.74 -8.57 -22.28
N ALA A 56 -55.73 -9.86 -22.63
CA ALA A 56 -54.53 -10.69 -22.52
C ALA A 56 -53.39 -10.14 -23.38
N GLU A 57 -53.67 -9.71 -24.61
CA GLU A 57 -52.67 -9.11 -25.49
C GLU A 57 -52.11 -7.79 -24.94
N ARG A 58 -52.95 -6.95 -24.31
CA ARG A 58 -52.49 -5.73 -23.62
C ARG A 58 -51.56 -6.06 -22.46
N VAL A 59 -51.94 -7.02 -21.61
CA VAL A 59 -51.13 -7.44 -20.46
C VAL A 59 -49.79 -8.02 -20.93
N LEU A 60 -49.79 -8.83 -22.00
CA LEU A 60 -48.56 -9.37 -22.57
C LEU A 60 -47.63 -8.27 -23.09
N ARG A 61 -48.15 -7.32 -23.88
CA ARG A 61 -47.36 -6.18 -24.37
C ARG A 61 -46.81 -5.33 -23.23
N GLU A 62 -47.62 -5.08 -22.21
CA GLU A 62 -47.18 -4.34 -21.03
C GLU A 62 -46.10 -5.09 -20.25
N SER A 63 -46.25 -6.40 -20.08
CA SER A 63 -45.26 -7.28 -19.46
C SER A 63 -43.95 -7.28 -20.24
N GLU A 64 -43.98 -7.44 -21.57
CA GLU A 64 -42.79 -7.37 -22.43
C GLU A 64 -42.08 -6.02 -22.29
N ARG A 65 -42.83 -4.92 -22.26
CA ARG A 65 -42.28 -3.57 -22.06
C ARG A 65 -41.62 -3.42 -20.68
N LEU A 66 -42.28 -3.91 -19.62
CA LEU A 66 -41.75 -3.84 -18.25
C LEU A 66 -40.50 -4.69 -18.09
N VAL A 67 -40.51 -5.93 -18.60
CA VAL A 67 -39.34 -6.83 -18.56
C VAL A 67 -38.19 -6.24 -19.36
N GLY A 68 -38.44 -5.71 -20.55
CA GLY A 68 -37.41 -5.05 -21.36
C GLY A 68 -36.81 -3.83 -20.65
N GLY A 69 -37.65 -3.00 -20.02
CA GLY A 69 -37.21 -1.85 -19.22
C GLY A 69 -36.35 -2.26 -18.03
N ALA A 70 -36.81 -3.23 -17.24
CA ALA A 70 -36.09 -3.73 -16.07
C ALA A 70 -34.75 -4.40 -16.46
N GLN A 71 -34.71 -5.14 -17.56
CA GLN A 71 -33.46 -5.73 -18.07
C GLN A 71 -32.45 -4.66 -18.48
N MET A 72 -32.91 -3.59 -19.13
CA MET A 72 -32.06 -2.47 -19.52
C MET A 72 -31.49 -1.75 -18.30
N GLU A 73 -32.34 -1.44 -17.32
CA GLU A 73 -31.92 -0.79 -16.08
C GLU A 73 -30.94 -1.65 -15.28
N ALA A 74 -31.21 -2.95 -15.14
CA ALA A 74 -30.31 -3.89 -14.49
C ALA A 74 -28.95 -3.93 -15.18
N ARG A 75 -28.94 -3.97 -16.52
CA ARG A 75 -27.71 -3.96 -17.31
C ARG A 75 -26.91 -2.67 -17.11
N MET A 76 -27.56 -1.51 -17.18
CA MET A 76 -26.92 -0.21 -16.93
C MET A 76 -26.31 -0.14 -15.53
N THR A 77 -27.03 -0.63 -14.52
CA THR A 77 -26.57 -0.66 -13.13
C THR A 77 -25.34 -1.57 -12.97
N LEU A 78 -25.36 -2.75 -13.59
CA LEU A 78 -24.22 -3.67 -13.56
C LEU A 78 -23.00 -3.08 -14.26
N GLU A 79 -23.18 -2.46 -15.42
CA GLU A 79 -22.09 -1.80 -16.16
C GLU A 79 -21.48 -0.65 -15.33
N GLN A 80 -22.31 0.18 -14.68
CA GLN A 80 -21.84 1.24 -13.78
C GLN A 80 -21.09 0.67 -12.57
N ALA A 81 -21.63 -0.36 -11.92
CA ALA A 81 -20.97 -1.00 -10.77
C ALA A 81 -19.62 -1.62 -11.15
N GLN A 82 -19.52 -2.25 -12.32
CA GLN A 82 -18.26 -2.80 -12.83
C GLN A 82 -17.24 -1.70 -13.13
N GLN A 83 -17.65 -0.60 -13.75
CA GLN A 83 -16.76 0.53 -14.01
C GLN A 83 -16.24 1.15 -12.72
N GLU A 84 -17.11 1.31 -11.72
CA GLU A 84 -16.71 1.88 -10.43
C GLU A 84 -15.79 0.94 -9.66
N ALA A 85 -16.09 -0.36 -9.63
CA ALA A 85 -15.21 -1.36 -9.05
C ALA A 85 -13.82 -1.34 -9.71
N GLN A 86 -13.76 -1.25 -11.04
CA GLN A 86 -12.50 -1.17 -11.77
C GLN A 86 -11.71 0.10 -11.41
N ARG A 87 -12.39 1.25 -11.33
CA ARG A 87 -11.77 2.53 -10.90
C ARG A 87 -11.18 2.43 -9.51
N ILE A 88 -11.93 1.88 -8.56
CA ILE A 88 -11.48 1.70 -7.17
C ILE A 88 -10.26 0.78 -7.13
N LEU A 89 -10.28 -0.34 -7.86
CA LEU A 89 -9.15 -1.26 -7.92
C LEU A 89 -7.90 -0.61 -8.53
N ASP A 90 -8.05 0.15 -9.61
CA ASP A 90 -6.93 0.85 -10.25
C ASP A 90 -6.36 1.96 -9.35
N GLN A 91 -7.23 2.68 -8.64
CA GLN A 91 -6.81 3.66 -7.66
C GLN A 91 -6.05 3.01 -6.49
N ALA A 92 -6.62 1.95 -5.90
CA ALA A 92 -5.99 1.23 -4.79
C ALA A 92 -4.63 0.63 -5.19
N ARG A 93 -4.49 0.13 -6.42
CA ARG A 93 -3.20 -0.35 -6.96
C ARG A 93 -2.17 0.76 -7.04
N ARG A 94 -2.53 1.91 -7.63
CA ARG A 94 -1.63 3.07 -7.72
C ARG A 94 -1.21 3.59 -6.35
N GLU A 95 -2.14 3.64 -5.41
CA GLU A 95 -1.85 4.06 -4.03
C GLU A 95 -0.90 3.07 -3.33
N ALA A 96 -1.14 1.77 -3.48
CA ALA A 96 -0.26 0.73 -2.94
C ALA A 96 1.16 0.81 -3.53
N GLU A 97 1.28 0.97 -4.85
CA GLU A 97 2.57 1.19 -5.53
C GLU A 97 3.29 2.43 -4.99
N ALA A 98 2.58 3.56 -4.84
CA ALA A 98 3.15 4.78 -4.29
C ALA A 98 3.62 4.62 -2.84
N ILE A 99 2.89 3.86 -2.01
CA ILE A 99 3.30 3.55 -0.63
C ILE A 99 4.57 2.70 -0.62
N LEU A 100 4.64 1.66 -1.46
CA LEU A 100 5.81 0.79 -1.54
C LEU A 100 7.06 1.56 -1.99
N GLU A 101 6.94 2.42 -2.99
CA GLU A 101 8.06 3.23 -3.47
C GLU A 101 8.55 4.22 -2.40
N ARG A 102 7.63 4.88 -1.67
CA ARG A 102 8.01 5.74 -0.54
C ARG A 102 8.70 4.95 0.57
N ALA A 103 8.19 3.77 0.90
CA ALA A 103 8.77 2.91 1.93
C ALA A 103 10.19 2.47 1.56
N ARG A 104 10.42 2.10 0.29
CA ARG A 104 11.75 1.75 -0.25
C ARG A 104 12.71 2.94 -0.16
N ALA A 105 12.27 4.11 -0.63
CA ALA A 105 13.09 5.32 -0.58
C ALA A 105 13.48 5.71 0.86
N GLU A 106 12.55 5.60 1.82
CA GLU A 106 12.86 5.88 3.22
C GLU A 106 13.79 4.81 3.82
N GLN A 107 13.60 3.53 3.47
CA GLN A 107 14.50 2.45 3.88
C GLN A 107 15.93 2.70 3.40
N GLU A 108 16.12 3.04 2.11
CA GLU A 108 17.43 3.38 1.56
C GLU A 108 18.04 4.58 2.28
N ARG A 109 17.23 5.61 2.58
CA ARG A 109 17.69 6.78 3.34
C ARG A 109 18.15 6.42 4.74
N MET A 110 17.41 5.57 5.46
CA MET A 110 17.76 5.12 6.80
C MET A 110 19.04 4.28 6.80
N LEU A 111 19.23 3.40 5.81
CA LEU A 111 20.45 2.62 5.65
C LEU A 111 21.66 3.53 5.39
N ALA A 112 21.53 4.48 4.47
CA ALA A 112 22.58 5.45 4.18
C ALA A 112 22.96 6.28 5.42
N GLN A 113 21.97 6.73 6.20
CA GLN A 113 22.24 7.44 7.47
C GLN A 113 22.98 6.56 8.49
N THR A 114 22.63 5.27 8.56
CA THR A 114 23.28 4.32 9.47
C THR A 114 24.73 4.08 9.08
N GLU A 115 25.02 3.89 7.79
CA GLU A 115 26.39 3.73 7.28
C GLU A 115 27.25 4.97 7.55
N VAL A 116 26.70 6.17 7.28
CA VAL A 116 27.38 7.44 7.56
C VAL A 116 27.68 7.58 9.06
N TYR A 117 26.72 7.21 9.93
CA TYR A 117 26.91 7.25 11.37
C TYR A 117 28.02 6.27 11.83
N GLN A 118 28.01 5.03 11.35
CA GLN A 118 29.03 4.04 11.70
C GLN A 118 30.42 4.46 11.23
N LEU A 119 30.53 4.99 10.01
CA LEU A 119 31.78 5.51 9.48
C LEU A 119 32.30 6.69 10.31
N ALA A 120 31.42 7.65 10.64
CA ALA A 120 31.78 8.80 11.47
C ALA A 120 32.22 8.36 12.88
N GLU A 121 31.56 7.38 13.49
CA GLU A 121 31.94 6.84 14.79
C GLU A 121 33.30 6.12 14.74
N ALA A 122 33.56 5.36 13.67
CA ALA A 122 34.85 4.71 13.45
C ALA A 122 36.00 5.74 13.29
N GLN A 123 35.79 6.76 12.46
CA GLN A 123 36.76 7.86 12.27
C GLN A 123 37.00 8.63 13.56
N ALA A 124 35.95 8.94 14.33
CA ALA A 124 36.09 9.62 15.61
C ALA A 124 36.92 8.78 16.59
N ARG A 125 36.67 7.46 16.67
CA ARG A 125 37.47 6.55 17.49
C ARG A 125 38.94 6.54 17.08
N GLU A 126 39.22 6.49 15.78
CA GLU A 126 40.60 6.53 15.27
C GLU A 126 41.31 7.83 15.62
N ILE A 127 40.65 8.98 15.43
CA ILE A 127 41.20 10.31 15.78
C ILE A 127 41.56 10.37 17.26
N VAL A 128 40.69 9.89 18.14
CA VAL A 128 40.94 9.87 19.58
C VAL A 128 42.14 8.99 19.92
N GLU A 129 42.25 7.82 19.32
CA GLU A 129 43.38 6.91 19.55
C GLU A 129 44.71 7.47 19.03
N VAL A 130 44.71 8.11 17.85
CA VAL A 130 45.88 8.80 17.30
C VAL A 130 46.29 9.97 18.20
N ALA A 131 45.32 10.78 18.66
CA ALA A 131 45.58 11.90 19.56
C ALA A 131 46.17 11.42 20.89
N ARG A 132 45.64 10.34 21.47
CA ARG A 132 46.17 9.72 22.70
C ARG A 132 47.61 9.23 22.53
N LYS A 133 47.90 8.51 21.45
CA LYS A 133 49.27 8.06 21.14
C LYS A 133 50.21 9.24 20.97
N LYS A 134 49.77 10.30 20.29
CA LYS A 134 50.58 11.50 20.07
C LYS A 134 50.84 12.24 21.39
N ALA A 135 49.85 12.36 22.26
CA ALA A 135 50.01 12.95 23.58
C ALA A 135 51.05 12.18 24.42
N GLN A 136 50.95 10.85 24.47
CA GLN A 136 51.93 10.01 25.17
C GLN A 136 53.35 10.14 24.61
N GLN A 137 53.49 10.27 23.29
CA GLN A 137 54.79 10.51 22.66
C GLN A 137 55.37 11.88 23.03
N ILE A 138 54.53 12.92 23.08
CA ILE A 138 54.95 14.26 23.48
C ILE A 138 55.38 14.28 24.95
N GLU A 139 54.61 13.65 25.85
CA GLU A 139 54.95 13.54 27.27
C GLU A 139 56.31 12.85 27.45
N ARG A 140 56.52 11.69 26.82
CA ARG A 140 57.81 10.98 26.89
C ARG A 140 58.96 11.81 26.34
N GLY A 141 58.77 12.44 25.18
CA GLY A 141 59.80 13.29 24.58
C GLY A 141 60.14 14.51 25.45
N ALA A 142 59.15 15.07 26.16
CA ALA A 142 59.36 16.17 27.09
C ALA A 142 60.14 15.71 28.34
N ASP A 143 59.82 14.53 28.88
CA ASP A 143 60.55 13.94 30.02
C ASP A 143 62.01 13.63 29.64
N GLU A 144 62.23 13.02 28.48
CA GLU A 144 63.57 12.72 27.95
C GLU A 144 64.39 14.00 27.77
N TYR A 145 63.79 15.02 27.15
CA TYR A 145 64.45 16.32 26.97
C TYR A 145 64.75 17.02 28.29
N ALA A 146 63.82 17.01 29.25
CA ALA A 146 64.03 17.59 30.57
C ALA A 146 65.18 16.89 31.30
N TYR A 147 65.26 15.56 31.22
CA TYR A 147 66.37 14.79 31.77
C TYR A 147 67.70 15.19 31.14
N GLU A 148 67.78 15.28 29.81
CA GLU A 148 69.01 15.68 29.10
C GLU A 148 69.50 17.07 29.53
N ILE A 149 68.59 18.05 29.61
CA ILE A 149 68.92 19.41 30.05
C ILE A 149 69.41 19.42 31.50
N LEU A 150 68.77 18.66 32.39
CA LEU A 150 69.19 18.56 33.79
C LEU A 150 70.58 17.92 33.91
N THR A 151 70.88 16.89 33.13
CA THR A 151 72.23 16.27 33.09
C THR A 151 73.29 17.25 32.57
N GLN A 152 72.99 18.02 31.51
CA GLN A 152 73.90 19.04 31.00
C GLN A 152 74.17 20.15 32.02
N LEU A 153 73.13 20.58 32.73
CA LEU A 153 73.23 21.57 33.79
C LEU A 153 74.07 21.05 34.96
N GLU A 154 73.85 19.81 35.39
CA GLU A 154 74.64 19.14 36.43
C GLU A 154 76.13 19.10 36.05
N GLY A 155 76.46 18.67 34.83
CA GLY A 155 77.84 18.64 34.35
C GLY A 155 78.48 20.04 34.31
N THR A 156 77.71 21.08 34.00
CA THR A 156 78.19 22.47 34.00
C THR A 156 78.45 22.96 35.42
N LEU A 157 77.54 22.69 36.37
CA LEU A 157 77.73 23.02 37.77
C LEU A 157 78.91 22.28 38.39
N ALA A 158 79.14 21.01 38.03
CA ALA A 158 80.29 20.23 38.49
C ALA A 158 81.62 20.88 38.05
N LYS A 159 81.70 21.38 36.81
CA LYS A 159 82.88 22.12 36.31
C LYS A 159 83.10 23.42 37.09
N PHE A 160 82.04 24.18 37.37
CA PHE A 160 82.14 25.39 38.20
C PHE A 160 82.59 25.07 39.62
N MET A 161 82.02 24.04 40.25
CA MET A 161 82.42 23.59 41.59
C MET A 161 83.88 23.15 41.62
N SER A 162 84.36 22.40 40.62
CA SER A 162 85.78 22.02 40.51
C SER A 162 86.69 23.25 40.39
N THR A 163 86.28 24.25 39.59
CA THR A 163 87.02 25.51 39.45
C THR A 163 87.11 26.28 40.76
N ILE A 164 85.99 26.38 41.50
CA ILE A 164 85.94 27.02 42.82
C ILE A 164 86.82 26.25 43.83
N GLN A 165 86.72 24.92 43.84
CA GLN A 165 87.50 24.05 44.73
C GLN A 165 89.00 24.26 44.49
N ASN A 166 89.43 24.23 43.22
CA ASN A 166 90.82 24.48 42.83
C ASN A 166 91.28 25.88 43.25
N GLY A 167 90.44 26.91 43.02
CA GLY A 167 90.72 28.28 43.46
C GLY A 167 90.86 28.40 44.99
N LYS A 168 90.05 27.67 45.76
CA LYS A 168 90.15 27.61 47.22
C LYS A 168 91.44 26.94 47.68
N VAL A 169 91.80 25.78 47.10
CA VAL A 169 93.07 25.09 47.42
C VAL A 169 94.26 26.00 47.13
N TYR A 170 94.25 26.71 46.00
CA TYR A 170 95.30 27.68 45.67
C TYR A 170 95.42 28.79 46.72
N LEU A 171 94.30 29.35 47.18
CA LEU A 171 94.30 30.39 48.21
C LEU A 171 94.75 29.85 49.58
N GLU A 172 94.34 28.64 49.97
CA GLU A 172 94.81 28.00 51.20
C GLU A 172 96.32 27.78 51.20
N ASP A 173 96.87 27.26 50.10
CA ASP A 173 98.32 27.08 49.94
C ASP A 173 99.05 28.42 50.01
N HIS A 174 98.53 29.44 49.32
CA HIS A 174 99.11 30.80 49.35
C HIS A 174 99.07 31.43 50.75
N LEU A 175 98.01 31.19 51.53
CA LEU A 175 97.90 31.66 52.92
C LEU A 175 98.86 30.91 53.85
N ASN A 176 99.00 29.59 53.71
CA ASN A 176 99.93 28.79 54.51
C ASN A 176 101.39 29.19 54.29
N GLN A 177 101.78 29.49 53.04
CA GLN A 177 103.12 30.00 52.71
C GLN A 177 103.40 31.37 53.36
N ARG A 178 102.39 32.25 53.43
CA ARG A 178 102.51 33.56 54.10
C ARG A 178 102.62 33.48 55.62
N VAL A 179 101.93 32.51 56.24
CA VAL A 179 102.02 32.26 57.69
C VAL A 179 103.36 31.62 58.05
N GLY A 180 103.90 30.74 57.20
CA GLY A 180 105.23 30.16 57.34
C GLY A 180 106.38 31.17 57.22
N ALA A 181 106.22 32.22 56.40
CA ALA A 181 107.23 33.27 56.22
C ALA A 181 107.26 34.33 57.35
N ARG A 182 106.34 34.26 58.33
CA ARG A 182 106.25 35.21 59.47
C ARG A 182 106.66 34.60 60.82
N ARG A 183 107.25 33.40 60.85
CA ARG A 183 107.82 32.77 62.05
C ARG A 183 109.33 32.79 62.03
#